data_AF-A0A1V4DFM6-F1
#
_entry.id   AF-A0A1V4DFM6-F1
#
_cell.length_a   1.000
_cell.length_b   1.000
_cell.length_c   1.000
_cell.angle_alpha   90.00
_cell.angle_beta   90.00
_cell.angle_gamma   90.00
#
_symmetry.space_group_name_H-M   'P 1'
#
loop_
_entity.id
_entity.type
_entity.pdbx_description
1 polymer ?
#
loop_
_entity_poly.entity_id
_entity_poly.type
_entity_poly.pdbx_seq_one_letter_code
_entity_poly.pdbx_strand_id
1 'polypeptide(L)'
;MKKNWFALISLIFFNLVVVMGFAIALYAIIASFWIITGAFIISPILLVIANVTQLQDFAMFQSISSIFLCAIGLGLFPFMKKFTRLIITYSVNYIEYNKKMIYSVTL
;
A
#
# COMPACT_ATOMS: atom_id res chain seq x y z
N MET A 1 7.95 -28.11 28.90
CA MET A 1 7.56 -27.39 27.67
C MET A 1 7.09 -28.39 26.61
N LYS A 2 5.78 -28.69 26.53
CA LYS A 2 5.24 -29.56 25.47
C LYS A 2 4.87 -28.69 24.27
N LYS A 3 5.74 -28.63 23.27
CA LYS A 3 5.43 -27.90 22.02
C LYS A 3 4.23 -28.57 21.36
N ASN A 4 3.09 -27.87 21.28
CA ASN A 4 1.93 -28.36 20.55
C ASN A 4 2.13 -28.13 19.05
N TRP A 5 2.88 -29.03 18.41
CA TRP A 5 3.26 -28.97 17.00
C TRP A 5 2.05 -28.88 16.06
N PHE A 6 0.92 -29.49 16.43
CA PHE A 6 -0.32 -29.42 15.65
C PHE A 6 -0.89 -28.00 15.63
N ALA A 7 -0.91 -27.30 16.77
CA ALA A 7 -1.35 -25.92 16.82
C ALA A 7 -0.46 -24.99 15.98
N LEU A 8 0.85 -25.24 15.98
CA LEU A 8 1.81 -24.49 15.16
C LEU A 8 1.58 -24.70 13.66
N ILE A 9 1.43 -25.94 13.23
CA ILE A 9 1.21 -26.31 11.82
C ILE A 9 -0.11 -25.73 11.32
N SER A 10 -1.20 -25.86 12.09
CA SER A 10 -2.50 -25.30 11.73
C SER A 10 -2.46 -23.77 11.61
N LEU A 11 -1.74 -23.09 12.50
CA LEU A 11 -1.60 -21.62 12.44
C LEU A 11 -0.81 -21.18 11.20
N ILE A 12 0.29 -21.87 10.88
CA ILE A 12 1.09 -21.58 9.68
C ILE A 12 0.25 -21.80 8.43
N PHE A 13 -0.49 -22.92 8.35
CA PHE A 13 -1.29 -23.26 7.18
C PHE A 13 -2.46 -22.28 6.98
N PHE A 14 -3.13 -21.88 8.07
CA PHE A 14 -4.17 -20.86 8.04
C PHE A 14 -3.62 -19.50 7.55
N ASN A 15 -2.44 -19.11 8.05
CA ASN A 15 -1.82 -17.86 7.63
C ASN A 15 -1.40 -17.88 6.15
N LEU A 16 -0.87 -19.01 5.68
CA LEU A 16 -0.44 -19.18 4.30
C LEU A 16 -1.63 -19.13 3.32
N VAL A 17 -2.72 -19.82 3.64
CA VAL A 17 -3.85 -19.98 2.71
C VAL A 17 -4.81 -18.80 2.77
N VAL A 18 -5.17 -18.33 3.97
CA VAL A 18 -6.24 -17.35 4.15
C VAL A 18 -5.65 -15.94 4.29
N VAL A 19 -4.74 -15.77 5.25
CA VAL A 19 -4.25 -14.44 5.63
C VAL A 19 -3.33 -13.86 4.56
N MET A 20 -2.50 -14.69 3.93
CA MET A 20 -1.55 -14.24 2.92
C MET A 20 -2.25 -13.70 1.66
N GLY A 21 -3.34 -14.34 1.22
CA GLY A 21 -4.13 -13.85 0.09
C GLY A 21 -4.72 -12.45 0.36
N PHE A 22 -5.34 -12.27 1.52
CA PHE A 22 -5.86 -10.97 1.94
C PHE A 22 -4.75 -9.92 2.09
N ALA A 23 -3.63 -10.30 2.70
CA ALA A 23 -2.48 -9.42 2.88
C ALA A 23 -1.93 -8.95 1.52
N ILE A 24 -1.68 -9.87 0.58
CA ILE A 24 -1.18 -9.53 -0.76
C ILE A 24 -2.13 -8.56 -1.46
N ALA A 25 -3.44 -8.84 -1.45
CA ALA A 25 -4.43 -7.95 -2.06
C ALA A 25 -4.40 -6.55 -1.44
N LEU A 26 -4.35 -6.47 -0.10
CA LEU A 26 -4.30 -5.20 0.61
C LEU A 26 -3.03 -4.40 0.32
N TYR A 27 -1.86 -5.06 0.33
CA TYR A 27 -0.59 -4.42 0.01
C TYR A 27 -0.50 -4.00 -1.48
N ALA A 28 -1.09 -4.78 -2.39
CA ALA A 28 -1.18 -4.42 -3.80
C ALA A 28 -2.02 -3.15 -3.98
N ILE A 29 -3.18 -3.05 -3.32
CA ILE A 29 -4.02 -1.85 -3.36
C ILE A 29 -3.24 -0.63 -2.85
N ILE A 30 -2.55 -0.75 -1.72
CA ILE A 30 -1.75 0.35 -1.16
C ILE A 30 -0.64 0.77 -2.14
N ALA A 31 0.04 -0.19 -2.76
CA ALA A 31 1.06 0.09 -3.76
C ALA A 31 0.48 0.82 -4.98
N SER A 32 -0.67 0.37 -5.50
CA SER A 32 -1.37 1.06 -6.59
C SER A 32 -1.74 2.50 -6.22
N PHE A 33 -2.24 2.74 -5.01
CA PHE A 33 -2.56 4.08 -4.56
C PHE A 33 -1.32 4.98 -4.43
N TRP A 34 -0.18 4.43 -4.01
CA TRP A 34 1.08 5.17 -4.01
C TRP A 34 1.55 5.54 -5.42
N ILE A 35 1.42 4.62 -6.37
CA ILE A 35 1.74 4.88 -7.79
C ILE A 35 0.85 5.99 -8.34
N ILE A 36 -0.46 5.93 -8.10
CA ILE A 36 -1.42 6.96 -8.54
C ILE A 36 -1.07 8.32 -7.93
N THR A 37 -0.81 8.35 -6.62
CA THR A 37 -0.42 9.58 -5.91
C THR A 37 0.86 10.19 -6.51
N GLY A 38 1.88 9.37 -6.75
CA GLY A 38 3.12 9.80 -7.39
C GLY A 38 2.90 10.31 -8.81
N ALA A 39 2.13 9.59 -9.62
CA ALA A 39 1.80 10.00 -10.98
C ALA A 39 1.07 11.35 -11.01
N PHE A 40 0.17 11.58 -10.05
CA PHE A 40 -0.58 12.83 -9.94
C PHE A 40 0.34 14.00 -9.57
N ILE A 41 1.24 13.80 -8.60
CA ILE A 41 2.22 14.83 -8.20
C ILE A 41 3.16 15.19 -9.36
N ILE A 42 3.59 14.20 -10.15
CA ILE A 42 4.54 14.40 -11.26
C ILE A 42 3.81 14.85 -12.55
N SER A 43 2.48 14.78 -12.61
CA SER A 43 1.65 15.17 -13.77
C SER A 43 2.07 16.48 -14.48
N PRO A 44 2.30 17.61 -13.79
CA PRO A 44 2.73 18.85 -14.46
C PRO A 44 4.11 18.73 -15.12
N ILE A 45 5.02 17.97 -14.51
CA ILE A 45 6.35 17.70 -15.07
C ILE A 45 6.21 16.84 -16.34
N LEU A 46 5.35 15.80 -16.29
CA LEU A 46 5.07 14.95 -17.45
C LEU A 46 4.49 15.76 -18.62
N LEU A 47 3.59 16.69 -18.34
CA LEU A 47 3.01 17.56 -19.38
C LEU A 47 4.06 18.46 -20.01
N VAL A 48 4.97 19.04 -19.22
CA VAL A 48 6.07 19.86 -19.75
C VAL A 48 6.97 19.03 -20.67
N ILE A 49 7.34 17.81 -20.26
CA ILE A 49 8.15 16.91 -21.07
C ILE A 49 7.44 16.58 -22.39
N ALA A 50 6.15 16.25 -22.34
CA ALA A 50 5.37 15.88 -23.53
C ALA A 50 5.29 17.03 -24.57
N ASN A 51 5.10 18.27 -24.09
CA ASN A 51 5.05 19.45 -24.97
C ASN A 51 6.42 19.80 -25.56
N VAL A 52 7.50 19.73 -24.76
CA VAL A 52 8.87 20.06 -25.23
C VAL A 52 9.38 19.03 -26.25
N THR A 53 9.00 17.76 -26.08
CA THR A 53 9.38 16.67 -26.99
C THR A 53 8.47 16.56 -28.22
N GLN A 54 7.47 17.44 -28.34
CA GLN A 54 6.43 17.38 -29.38
C GLN A 54 5.70 16.04 -29.47
N LEU A 55 5.64 15.29 -28.35
CA LEU A 55 4.86 14.05 -28.27
C LEU A 55 3.35 14.34 -28.22
N GLN A 56 2.97 15.55 -27.81
CA GLN A 56 1.59 15.99 -27.66
C GLN A 56 1.49 17.49 -27.94
N ASP A 57 0.42 17.90 -28.63
CA ASP A 57 0.12 19.30 -28.86
C ASP A 57 -0.30 20.00 -27.56
N PHE A 58 0.13 21.24 -27.41
CA PHE A 58 -0.24 22.06 -26.28
C PHE A 58 -1.75 22.34 -26.29
N ALA A 59 -2.42 22.00 -25.18
CA ALA A 59 -3.81 22.38 -24.95
C ALA A 59 -4.00 22.96 -23.54
N MET A 60 -4.67 24.11 -23.46
CA MET A 60 -4.92 24.83 -22.21
C MET A 60 -5.67 23.96 -21.17
N PHE A 61 -6.61 23.14 -21.63
CA PHE A 61 -7.34 22.20 -20.78
C PHE A 61 -6.42 21.17 -20.10
N GLN A 62 -5.40 20.67 -20.81
CA GLN A 62 -4.45 19.69 -20.27
C GLN A 62 -3.54 20.34 -19.22
N SER A 63 -3.12 21.59 -19.42
CA SER A 63 -2.34 22.34 -18.43
C SER A 63 -3.13 22.53 -17.13
N ILE A 64 -4.38 22.98 -17.21
CA ILE A 64 -5.25 23.14 -16.04
C ILE A 64 -5.45 21.80 -15.34
N SER A 65 -5.73 20.74 -16.12
CA SER A 65 -5.91 19.39 -15.58
C SER A 65 -4.66 18.90 -14.84
N SER A 66 -3.46 19.09 -15.39
CA SER A 66 -2.22 18.64 -14.74
C SER A 66 -1.95 19.32 -13.39
N ILE A 67 -2.29 20.61 -13.28
CA ILE A 67 -2.15 21.38 -12.03
C ILE A 67 -3.18 20.86 -11.01
N PHE A 68 -4.41 20.61 -11.45
CA PHE A 68 -5.46 20.07 -10.61
C PHE A 68 -5.13 18.66 -10.10
N LEU A 69 -4.66 17.78 -10.99
CA LEU A 69 -4.16 16.44 -10.65
C LEU A 69 -3.01 16.53 -9.64
N CYS A 70 -2.06 17.45 -9.81
CA CYS A 70 -0.98 17.67 -8.85
C CYS A 70 -1.50 18.09 -7.47
N ALA A 71 -2.45 19.03 -7.41
CA ALA A 71 -3.06 19.46 -6.16
C ALA A 71 -3.76 18.29 -5.43
N ILE A 72 -4.48 17.44 -6.17
CA ILE A 72 -5.08 16.21 -5.63
C ILE A 72 -3.99 15.27 -5.11
N GLY A 73 -2.94 15.03 -5.89
CA GLY A 73 -1.82 14.16 -5.50
C GLY A 73 -1.14 14.63 -4.20
N LEU A 74 -0.89 15.94 -4.07
CA LEU A 74 -0.34 16.53 -2.85
C LEU A 74 -1.28 16.37 -1.64
N GLY A 75 -2.60 16.47 -1.86
CA GLY A 75 -3.60 16.19 -0.82
C GLY A 75 -3.69 14.71 -0.44
N LEU A 76 -3.54 13.80 -1.39
CA LEU A 76 -3.55 12.35 -1.17
C LEU A 76 -2.30 11.85 -0.43
N PHE A 77 -1.15 12.49 -0.63
CA PHE A 77 0.11 12.08 -0.03
C PHE A 77 0.09 11.91 1.51
N PRO A 78 -0.35 12.90 2.32
CA PRO A 78 -0.43 12.72 3.77
C PRO A 78 -1.48 11.67 4.17
N PHE A 79 -2.57 11.53 3.42
CA PHE A 79 -3.57 10.50 3.63
C PHE A 79 -2.97 9.09 3.43
N MET A 80 -2.25 8.89 2.32
CA MET A 80 -1.58 7.63 2.02
C MET A 80 -0.50 7.26 3.03
N LYS A 81 0.25 8.24 3.54
CA LYS A 81 1.19 7.99 4.66
C LYS A 81 0.50 7.48 5.91
N LYS A 82 -0.61 8.11 6.32
CA LYS A 82 -1.37 7.68 7.50
C LYS A 82 -1.97 6.29 7.30
N PHE A 83 -2.59 6.05 6.14
CA PHE A 83 -3.20 4.78 5.81
C PHE A 83 -2.17 3.64 5.76
N THR A 84 -1.04 3.85 5.10
CA THR A 84 0.05 2.86 5.04
C THR A 84 0.58 2.53 6.43
N ARG A 85 0.79 3.56 7.27
CA ARG A 85 1.23 3.36 8.66
C ARG A 85 0.23 2.52 9.45
N LEU A 86 -1.06 2.82 9.33
CA LEU A 86 -2.13 2.07 10.00
C LEU A 86 -2.07 0.58 9.64
N ILE A 87 -1.97 0.25 8.35
CA ILE A 87 -1.92 -1.14 7.89
C ILE A 87 -0.65 -1.86 8.36
N ILE A 88 0.50 -1.18 8.37
CA ILE A 88 1.73 -1.74 8.93
C ILE A 88 1.57 -2.02 10.43
N THR A 89 0.99 -1.08 11.20
CA THR A 89 0.74 -1.26 12.63
C THR A 89 -0.16 -2.47 12.88
N TYR A 90 -1.26 -2.62 12.14
CA TYR A 90 -2.11 -3.82 12.26
C TYR A 90 -1.37 -5.11 11.90
N SER A 91 -0.52 -5.07 10.87
CA SER A 91 0.28 -6.24 10.46
C SER A 91 1.28 -6.65 11.54
N VAL A 92 1.95 -5.69 12.19
CA VAL A 92 2.87 -5.95 13.30
C VAL A 92 2.11 -6.51 14.51
N ASN A 93 1.00 -5.87 14.91
CA ASN A 93 0.17 -6.33 16.03
C ASN A 93 -0.36 -7.76 15.79
N TYR A 94 -0.74 -8.06 14.54
CA TYR A 94 -1.16 -9.40 14.15
C TYR A 94 -0.03 -10.43 14.33
N ILE A 95 1.19 -10.12 13.88
CA ILE A 95 2.35 -11.01 14.06
C ILE A 95 2.66 -11.21 15.55
N GLU A 96 2.62 -10.15 16.36
CA GLU A 96 2.84 -10.24 17.80
C GLU A 96 1.78 -11.08 18.51
N TYR A 97 0.51 -10.96 18.11
CA TYR A 97 -0.58 -11.78 18.62
C TYR A 97 -0.34 -13.26 18.31
N ASN A 98 0.02 -13.60 17.06
CA ASN A 98 0.35 -14.97 16.67
C ASN A 98 1.53 -15.53 17.48
N LYS A 99 2.57 -14.73 17.70
CA LYS A 99 3.70 -15.12 18.57
C LYS A 99 3.22 -15.43 19.99
N LYS A 100 2.47 -14.54 20.62
CA LYS A 100 1.94 -14.76 21.99
C LYS A 100 1.07 -16.01 22.07
N MET A 101 0.23 -16.28 21.08
CA MET A 101 -0.59 -17.49 21.01
C MET A 101 0.27 -18.77 21.01
N ILE A 102 1.32 -18.82 20.19
CA ILE A 102 2.22 -19.98 20.12
C ILE A 102 2.95 -20.19 21.46
N TYR A 103 3.48 -19.12 22.06
CA TYR A 103 4.27 -19.23 23.29
C TYR A 103 3.42 -19.42 24.56
N SER A 104 2.20 -18.85 24.61
CA SER A 104 1.29 -19.00 25.78
C SER A 104 0.63 -20.37 25.87
N VAL A 105 0.44 -21.09 24.76
CA VAL A 105 -0.02 -22.50 24.74
C VAL A 105 1.06 -23.47 25.27
N THR A 106 2.25 -22.97 25.64
CA THR A 106 3.38 -23.76 26.14
C THR A 106 3.60 -23.63 27.66
N LEU A 107 2.57 -23.25 28.43
CA LEU A 107 2.50 -23.32 29.90
C LEU A 107 1.59 -24.48 30.31
#